data_AF-A0A7Y7XG63-F1
#
_entry.id   AF-A0A7Y7XG63-F1
#
_cell.length_a   1.000
_cell.length_b   1.000
_cell.length_c   1.000
_cell.angle_alpha   90.00
_cell.angle_beta   90.00
_cell.angle_gamma   90.00
#
_symmetry.space_group_name_H-M   'P 1'
#
loop_
_entity.id
_entity.type
_entity.pdbx_description
1 polymer ?
#
loop_
_entity_poly.entity_id
_entity_poly.type
_entity_poly.pdbx_seq_one_letter_code
_entity_poly.pdbx_strand_id
1 'polypeptide(L)'
;MTTVYVFEDKNRTFGAFWESDAGVPLMFLPHDSRVATEMPKHQWEAIGVRNFPDLYDTNFPELHNLARWSFGRAGIEVDLPSVSELITPMGCFNPRVWRGIPKSPGFGGYEGIAPSPLIYSSLKQATVAATSLFSGLVELFRYVEPSSTNDQCFGHRARELLILACTEIESHWKSVLLLNMENPPASSNFGTKDYIKLSPVLRLKDWEVTLKDYVGYRLIAPFEKWDTAKPSQSLEWYSAYNAVKHDREGRFEQAQLQFVIEAMAAVHVMLAAQWGPEIHTNSFTGGFSPFHIISMPTYAPNEQYVCPSTQENFVLNQAIPFGI
;
A
#
# COMPACT_ATOMS: atom_id res chain seq x y z
N MET A 1 21.89 -10.74 13.21
CA MET A 1 20.61 -10.60 12.49
C MET A 1 20.52 -11.76 11.53
N THR A 2 19.42 -12.49 11.57
CA THR A 2 19.13 -13.56 10.63
C THR A 2 18.90 -12.99 9.24
N THR A 3 19.67 -13.43 8.24
CA THR A 3 19.43 -13.05 6.84
C THR A 3 18.19 -13.79 6.33
N VAL A 4 17.21 -13.04 5.83
CA VAL A 4 15.98 -13.59 5.24
C VAL A 4 16.03 -13.45 3.73
N TYR A 5 15.79 -14.57 3.05
CA TYR A 5 15.74 -14.64 1.61
C TYR A 5 14.30 -14.68 1.12
N VAL A 6 14.04 -14.04 -0.01
CA VAL A 6 12.71 -13.95 -0.61
C VAL A 6 12.74 -14.15 -2.11
N PHE A 7 11.61 -14.57 -2.65
CA PHE A 7 11.40 -14.77 -4.08
C PHE A 7 9.94 -14.56 -4.44
N GLU A 8 9.66 -14.52 -5.74
CA GLU A 8 8.32 -14.57 -6.31
C GLU A 8 8.33 -15.56 -7.48
N ASP A 9 7.36 -16.48 -7.50
CA ASP A 9 7.23 -17.45 -8.59
C ASP A 9 6.55 -16.84 -9.83
N LYS A 10 6.51 -17.61 -10.93
CA LYS A 10 5.83 -17.21 -12.18
C LYS A 10 4.32 -16.89 -12.02
N ASN A 11 3.69 -17.35 -10.93
CA ASN A 11 2.29 -17.09 -10.62
C ASN A 11 2.10 -15.89 -9.68
N ARG A 12 3.16 -15.09 -9.43
CA ARG A 12 3.17 -13.97 -8.47
C ARG A 12 2.99 -14.42 -7.02
N THR A 13 3.39 -15.65 -6.71
CA THR A 13 3.37 -16.22 -5.36
C THR A 13 4.67 -15.85 -4.65
N PHE A 14 4.57 -14.96 -3.67
CA PHE A 14 5.68 -14.64 -2.79
C PHE A 14 5.95 -15.75 -1.76
N GLY A 15 7.23 -16.01 -1.52
CA GLY A 15 7.71 -16.84 -0.43
C GLY A 15 8.98 -16.27 0.20
N ALA A 16 9.20 -16.61 1.46
CA ALA A 16 10.41 -16.25 2.20
C ALA A 16 10.99 -17.46 2.92
N PHE A 17 12.31 -17.51 3.10
CA PHE A 17 12.97 -18.57 3.84
C PHE A 17 14.24 -18.07 4.51
N TRP A 18 14.61 -18.71 5.62
CA TRP A 18 15.77 -18.35 6.42
C TRP A 18 16.19 -19.51 7.31
N GLU A 19 17.26 -19.32 8.07
CA GLU A 19 17.69 -20.24 9.12
C GLU A 19 17.56 -19.53 10.47
N SER A 20 16.87 -20.14 11.44
CA SER A 20 16.71 -19.56 12.78
C SER A 20 18.04 -19.46 13.52
N ASP A 21 18.08 -18.72 14.62
CA ASP A 21 19.28 -18.65 15.48
C ASP A 21 19.71 -20.03 16.04
N ALA A 22 18.79 -21.00 16.06
CA ALA A 22 19.07 -22.38 16.46
C ALA A 22 19.52 -23.30 15.30
N GLY A 23 19.73 -22.75 14.09
CA GLY A 23 20.11 -23.53 12.91
C GLY A 23 18.96 -24.30 12.26
N VAL A 24 17.71 -23.90 12.52
CA VAL A 24 16.53 -24.56 11.97
C VAL A 24 16.11 -23.85 10.67
N PRO A 25 16.11 -24.53 9.51
CA PRO A 25 15.67 -23.93 8.25
C PRO A 25 14.14 -23.76 8.24
N LEU A 26 13.68 -22.57 7.93
CA LEU A 26 12.27 -22.17 7.94
C LEU A 26 11.84 -21.68 6.55
N MET A 27 10.60 -21.98 6.18
CA MET A 27 9.92 -21.40 5.02
C MET A 27 8.61 -20.72 5.43
N PHE A 28 8.30 -19.62 4.77
CA PHE A 28 7.13 -18.80 5.00
C PHE A 28 6.37 -18.60 3.69
N LEU A 29 5.10 -19.02 3.73
CA LEU A 29 4.14 -18.95 2.64
C LEU A 29 2.89 -18.22 3.12
N PRO A 30 2.84 -16.88 2.95
CA PRO A 30 1.75 -16.09 3.54
C PRO A 30 0.38 -16.33 2.89
N HIS A 31 0.36 -16.99 1.73
CA HIS A 31 -0.88 -17.42 1.07
C HIS A 31 -1.53 -18.61 1.78
N ASP A 32 -0.74 -19.43 2.48
CA ASP A 32 -1.21 -20.63 3.19
C ASP A 32 -1.27 -20.43 4.71
N SER A 33 -0.24 -19.81 5.28
CA SER A 33 -0.07 -19.66 6.72
C SER A 33 0.62 -18.35 7.08
N ARG A 34 0.15 -17.71 8.15
CA ARG A 34 0.82 -16.53 8.74
C ARG A 34 2.06 -16.88 9.58
N VAL A 35 2.34 -18.17 9.74
CA VAL A 35 3.45 -18.67 10.54
C VAL A 35 4.36 -19.49 9.63
N ALA A 36 5.67 -19.22 9.73
CA ALA A 36 6.67 -20.02 9.05
C ALA A 36 6.68 -21.46 9.58
N THR A 37 7.09 -22.38 8.71
CA THR A 37 7.13 -23.81 8.98
C THR A 37 8.54 -24.32 8.76
N GLU A 38 8.92 -25.37 9.48
CA GLU A 38 10.23 -25.99 9.31
C GLU A 38 10.35 -26.67 7.95
N MET A 39 11.46 -26.40 7.26
CA MET A 39 11.81 -27.12 6.04
C MET A 39 12.33 -28.52 6.41
N PRO A 40 11.85 -29.60 5.75
CA PRO A 40 12.19 -30.96 6.15
C PRO A 40 13.62 -31.38 5.74
N LYS A 41 14.62 -30.84 6.44
CA LYS A 41 16.05 -31.06 6.20
C LYS A 41 16.45 -32.55 6.24
N HIS A 42 15.92 -33.32 7.19
CA HIS A 42 16.19 -34.75 7.29
C HIS A 42 15.74 -35.53 6.04
N GLN A 43 14.61 -35.17 5.43
CA GLN A 43 14.12 -35.82 4.20
C GLN A 43 14.96 -35.40 3.00
N TRP A 44 15.33 -34.13 2.94
CA TRP A 44 16.25 -33.60 1.93
C TRP A 44 17.60 -34.35 1.93
N GLU A 45 18.17 -34.58 3.12
CA GLU A 45 19.41 -35.34 3.28
C GLU A 45 19.23 -36.82 2.91
N ALA A 46 18.12 -37.45 3.33
CA ALA A 46 17.84 -38.86 3.08
C ALA A 46 17.67 -39.20 1.58
N ILE A 47 17.19 -38.27 0.78
CA ILE A 47 17.05 -38.44 -0.68
C ILE A 47 18.43 -38.40 -1.36
N GLY A 48 19.49 -37.92 -0.70
CA GLY A 48 20.84 -37.87 -1.28
C GLY A 48 20.94 -36.87 -2.43
N VAL A 49 20.15 -35.79 -2.37
CA VAL A 49 19.96 -34.80 -3.46
C VAL A 49 21.25 -34.16 -3.97
N ARG A 50 22.32 -34.16 -3.17
CA ARG A 50 23.68 -33.79 -3.62
C ARG A 50 24.16 -34.57 -4.85
N ASN A 51 23.54 -35.71 -5.16
CA ASN A 51 23.81 -36.55 -6.32
C ASN A 51 22.76 -36.45 -7.44
N PHE A 52 21.73 -35.61 -7.28
CA PHE A 52 20.64 -35.40 -8.24
C PHE A 52 20.70 -33.98 -8.82
N PRO A 53 21.35 -33.79 -9.99
CA PRO A 53 21.67 -32.46 -10.52
C PRO A 53 20.44 -31.60 -10.83
N ASP A 54 19.28 -32.19 -11.11
CA ASP A 54 18.04 -31.45 -11.36
C ASP A 54 17.46 -30.79 -10.10
N LEU A 55 17.83 -31.31 -8.93
CA LEU A 55 17.33 -30.85 -7.64
C LEU A 55 18.39 -30.07 -6.84
N TYR A 56 19.68 -30.26 -7.14
CA TYR A 56 20.79 -29.58 -6.47
C TYR A 56 21.68 -28.85 -7.48
N ASP A 57 21.73 -27.52 -7.34
CA ASP A 57 22.67 -26.68 -8.08
C ASP A 57 23.80 -26.23 -7.16
N THR A 58 25.01 -26.68 -7.48
CA THR A 58 26.25 -26.39 -6.73
C THR A 58 26.63 -24.91 -6.73
N ASN A 59 26.06 -24.10 -7.63
CA ASN A 59 26.31 -22.66 -7.68
C ASN A 59 25.54 -21.89 -6.59
N PHE A 60 24.58 -22.53 -5.91
CA PHE A 60 23.74 -21.89 -4.90
C PHE A 60 23.95 -22.52 -3.51
N PRO A 61 23.74 -21.74 -2.43
CA PRO A 61 23.87 -22.26 -1.06
C PRO A 61 22.94 -23.44 -0.77
N GLU A 62 23.31 -24.28 0.21
CA GLU A 62 22.50 -25.45 0.59
C GLU A 62 21.08 -25.05 1.05
N LEU A 63 20.95 -23.94 1.78
CA LEU A 63 19.65 -23.43 2.21
C LEU A 63 18.74 -23.07 1.03
N HIS A 64 19.30 -22.54 -0.06
CA HIS A 64 18.53 -22.16 -1.26
C HIS A 64 18.03 -23.39 -2.00
N ASN A 65 18.90 -24.41 -2.15
CA ASN A 65 18.51 -25.69 -2.73
C ASN A 65 17.44 -26.40 -1.89
N LEU A 66 17.59 -26.41 -0.56
CA LEU A 66 16.59 -26.93 0.37
C LEU A 66 15.26 -26.18 0.24
N ALA A 67 15.30 -24.85 0.11
CA ALA A 67 14.12 -24.03 -0.14
C ALA A 67 13.43 -24.43 -1.45
N ARG A 68 14.16 -24.46 -2.58
CA ARG A 68 13.61 -24.88 -3.88
C ARG A 68 12.85 -26.20 -3.80
N TRP A 69 13.41 -27.19 -3.11
CA TRP A 69 12.73 -28.48 -2.91
C TRP A 69 11.52 -28.38 -1.99
N SER A 70 11.64 -27.68 -0.86
CA SER A 70 10.58 -27.55 0.14
C SER A 70 9.36 -26.82 -0.43
N PHE A 71 9.56 -25.71 -1.13
CA PHE A 71 8.50 -24.99 -1.85
C PHE A 71 7.97 -25.78 -3.05
N GLY A 72 8.84 -26.52 -3.76
CA GLY A 72 8.43 -27.39 -4.86
C GLY A 72 7.44 -28.47 -4.42
N ARG A 73 7.56 -28.99 -3.19
CA ARG A 73 6.57 -29.91 -2.61
C ARG A 73 5.20 -29.26 -2.33
N ALA A 74 5.17 -27.95 -2.14
CA ALA A 74 3.95 -27.15 -2.07
C ALA A 74 3.44 -26.72 -3.46
N GLY A 75 4.07 -27.17 -4.55
CA GLY A 75 3.71 -26.80 -5.92
C GLY A 75 4.23 -25.43 -6.36
N ILE A 76 5.18 -24.85 -5.63
CA ILE A 76 5.74 -23.52 -5.88
C ILE A 76 7.14 -23.66 -6.46
N GLU A 77 7.37 -23.04 -7.62
CA GLU A 77 8.63 -23.09 -8.32
C GLU A 77 9.54 -21.92 -7.91
N VAL A 78 10.64 -22.23 -7.22
CA VAL A 78 11.63 -21.23 -6.83
C VAL A 78 12.69 -21.09 -7.92
N ASP A 79 12.75 -19.92 -8.56
CA ASP A 79 13.84 -19.55 -9.45
C ASP A 79 15.03 -19.05 -8.60
N LEU A 80 16.05 -19.90 -8.42
CA LEU A 80 17.19 -19.59 -7.53
C LEU A 80 17.91 -18.27 -7.89
N PRO A 81 18.16 -17.95 -9.18
CA PRO A 81 18.67 -16.65 -9.60
C PRO A 81 17.83 -15.44 -9.17
N SER A 82 16.52 -15.59 -8.95
CA SER A 82 15.63 -14.49 -8.54
C SER A 82 15.61 -14.28 -7.03
N VAL A 83 16.22 -15.16 -6.25
CA VAL A 83 16.26 -15.06 -4.79
C VAL A 83 17.07 -13.83 -4.39
N SER A 84 16.55 -13.04 -3.46
CA SER A 84 17.22 -11.85 -2.94
C SER A 84 17.05 -11.72 -1.43
N GLU A 85 17.92 -10.94 -0.80
CA GLU A 85 17.81 -10.63 0.62
C GLU A 85 16.71 -9.60 0.87
N LEU A 86 15.95 -9.81 1.95
CA LEU A 86 14.90 -8.92 2.41
C LEU A 86 15.48 -7.57 2.86
N ILE A 87 14.94 -6.46 2.33
CA ILE A 87 15.41 -5.10 2.65
C ILE A 87 14.97 -4.68 4.06
N THR A 88 13.70 -4.90 4.38
CA THR A 88 13.13 -4.58 5.70
C THR A 88 13.40 -5.76 6.64
N PRO A 89 14.15 -5.61 7.74
CA PRO A 89 14.38 -6.72 8.67
C PRO A 89 13.08 -7.43 9.08
N MET A 90 13.15 -8.75 9.21
CA MET A 90 12.00 -9.56 9.62
C MET A 90 11.40 -9.05 10.94
N GLY A 91 10.07 -8.90 10.95
CA GLY A 91 9.32 -8.36 12.10
C GLY A 91 9.23 -6.84 12.13
N CYS A 92 9.93 -6.15 11.24
CA CYS A 92 9.76 -4.72 11.02
C CYS A 92 8.83 -4.47 9.83
N PHE A 93 8.10 -3.36 9.88
CA PHE A 93 7.21 -2.90 8.81
C PHE A 93 6.99 -1.39 8.93
N ASN A 94 6.48 -0.77 7.87
CA ASN A 94 6.01 0.61 7.91
C ASN A 94 4.49 0.62 8.08
N PRO A 95 3.94 1.08 9.23
CA PRO A 95 2.49 1.14 9.42
C PRO A 95 1.81 1.94 8.31
N ARG A 96 0.68 1.42 7.83
CA ARG A 96 -0.13 2.03 6.74
C ARG A 96 0.66 2.24 5.44
N VAL A 97 1.50 1.27 5.06
CA VAL A 97 2.19 1.25 3.77
C VAL A 97 2.01 -0.13 3.14
N TRP A 98 1.23 -0.20 2.07
CA TRP A 98 0.99 -1.44 1.34
C TRP A 98 2.14 -1.75 0.37
N ARG A 99 2.55 -3.03 0.30
CA ARG A 99 3.67 -3.52 -0.52
C ARG A 99 3.28 -4.51 -1.61
N GLY A 100 2.03 -4.64 -2.00
CA GLY A 100 1.69 -5.38 -3.23
C GLY A 100 1.34 -6.86 -3.09
N ILE A 101 1.93 -7.57 -2.11
CA ILE A 101 1.79 -9.03 -2.03
C ILE A 101 1.67 -9.46 -0.56
N PRO A 102 0.93 -10.54 -0.26
CA PRO A 102 -0.06 -11.24 -1.08
C PRO A 102 -1.36 -10.50 -1.39
N LYS A 103 -2.00 -10.95 -2.49
CA LYS A 103 -3.45 -10.87 -2.69
C LYS A 103 -4.13 -11.67 -1.57
N SER A 104 -4.39 -11.03 -0.43
CA SER A 104 -5.02 -11.70 0.71
C SER A 104 -6.45 -12.15 0.33
N PRO A 105 -6.78 -13.45 0.40
CA PRO A 105 -8.16 -13.90 0.26
C PRO A 105 -8.90 -13.60 1.57
N GLY A 106 -9.67 -12.51 1.58
CA GLY A 106 -10.64 -12.22 2.63
C GLY A 106 -10.05 -11.51 3.85
N PHE A 107 -10.43 -10.23 3.99
CA PHE A 107 -10.26 -9.38 5.17
C PHE A 107 -8.83 -8.89 5.45
N GLY A 108 -8.47 -7.80 4.75
CA GLY A 108 -7.30 -6.98 5.05
C GLY A 108 -6.15 -7.35 4.14
N GLY A 109 -5.73 -6.37 3.33
CA GLY A 109 -4.49 -6.46 2.56
C GLY A 109 -3.35 -6.91 3.45
N TYR A 110 -2.41 -7.63 2.87
CA TYR A 110 -1.28 -8.15 3.61
C TYR A 110 -0.51 -7.04 4.34
N GLU A 111 -0.68 -6.97 5.65
CA GLU A 111 0.25 -6.29 6.56
C GLU A 111 1.24 -7.30 7.19
N GLY A 112 1.25 -8.58 6.78
CA GLY A 112 1.99 -9.66 7.46
C GLY A 112 1.54 -9.91 8.92
N ILE A 113 0.77 -9.00 9.50
CA ILE A 113 0.51 -8.82 10.92
C ILE A 113 -1.00 -8.74 11.11
N ALA A 114 -1.53 -9.29 12.21
CA ALA A 114 -2.87 -8.94 12.64
C ALA A 114 -2.84 -7.47 13.06
N PRO A 115 -3.53 -6.54 12.35
CA PRO A 115 -3.45 -5.12 12.66
C PRO A 115 -3.84 -4.92 14.12
N SER A 116 -3.08 -4.06 14.84
CA SER A 116 -3.46 -3.71 16.20
C SER A 116 -4.89 -3.17 16.21
N PRO A 117 -5.65 -3.31 17.31
CA PRO A 117 -7.00 -2.77 17.39
C PRO A 117 -7.09 -1.28 17.01
N LEU A 118 -6.03 -0.50 17.28
CA LEU A 118 -5.93 0.91 16.85
C LEU A 118 -5.81 1.07 15.33
N ILE A 119 -4.97 0.27 14.67
CA ILE A 119 -4.82 0.30 13.20
C ILE A 119 -6.13 -0.12 12.54
N TYR A 120 -6.78 -1.16 13.06
CA TYR A 120 -8.07 -1.61 12.54
C TYR A 120 -9.17 -0.54 12.70
N SER A 121 -9.25 0.10 13.87
CA SER A 121 -10.18 1.22 14.10
C SER A 121 -9.92 2.37 13.13
N SER A 122 -8.65 2.71 12.91
CA SER A 122 -8.25 3.76 11.96
C SER A 122 -8.67 3.45 10.53
N LEU A 123 -8.46 2.20 10.07
CA LEU A 123 -8.90 1.75 8.74
C LEU A 123 -10.41 1.91 8.59
N LYS A 124 -11.19 1.52 9.61
CA LYS A 124 -12.65 1.65 9.58
C LYS A 124 -13.10 3.10 9.52
N GLN A 125 -12.51 3.97 10.33
CA GLN A 125 -12.83 5.41 10.32
C GLN A 125 -12.53 6.04 8.96
N ALA A 126 -11.35 5.77 8.40
CA ALA A 126 -10.96 6.22 7.07
C ALA A 126 -11.92 5.73 5.98
N THR A 127 -12.32 4.45 6.03
CA THR A 127 -13.27 3.87 5.07
C THR A 127 -14.64 4.55 5.15
N VAL A 128 -15.13 4.84 6.36
CA VAL A 128 -16.42 5.53 6.57
C VAL A 128 -16.35 6.98 6.07
N ALA A 129 -15.28 7.70 6.40
CA ALA A 129 -15.07 9.08 5.95
C ALA A 129 -15.06 9.17 4.41
N ALA A 130 -14.28 8.31 3.76
CA ALA A 130 -14.21 8.25 2.31
C ALA A 130 -15.55 7.86 1.66
N THR A 131 -16.26 6.88 2.22
CA THR A 131 -17.59 6.48 1.73
C THR A 131 -18.59 7.64 1.75
N SER A 132 -18.56 8.46 2.80
CA SER A 132 -19.37 9.68 2.90
C SER A 132 -19.01 10.70 1.82
N LEU A 133 -17.71 10.96 1.64
CA LEU A 133 -17.19 11.86 0.60
C LEU A 133 -17.59 11.40 -0.81
N PHE A 134 -17.42 10.11 -1.10
CA PHE A 134 -17.79 9.49 -2.37
C PHE A 134 -19.29 9.54 -2.65
N SER A 135 -20.12 9.35 -1.62
CA SER A 135 -21.57 9.52 -1.75
C SER A 135 -21.94 10.96 -2.12
N GLY A 136 -21.27 11.94 -1.51
CA GLY A 136 -21.43 13.35 -1.84
C GLY A 136 -20.97 13.70 -3.27
N LEU A 137 -19.90 13.07 -3.76
CA LEU A 137 -19.45 13.22 -5.15
C LEU A 137 -20.51 12.68 -6.14
N VAL A 138 -21.03 11.47 -5.90
CA VAL A 138 -22.05 10.87 -6.76
C VAL A 138 -23.36 11.66 -6.72
N GLU A 139 -23.71 12.24 -5.57
CA GLU A 139 -24.82 13.18 -5.47
C GLU A 139 -24.60 14.42 -6.35
N LEU A 140 -23.39 15.01 -6.33
CA LEU A 140 -23.05 16.15 -7.18
C LEU A 140 -23.19 15.80 -8.68
N PHE A 141 -22.80 14.59 -9.08
CA PHE A 141 -22.94 14.13 -10.46
C PHE A 141 -24.38 14.05 -10.97
N ARG A 142 -25.38 13.99 -10.08
CA ARG A 142 -26.80 14.07 -10.48
C ARG A 142 -27.19 15.42 -11.06
N TYR A 143 -26.41 16.46 -10.78
CA TYR A 143 -26.66 17.83 -11.22
C TYR A 143 -25.65 18.30 -12.27
N VAL A 144 -24.40 17.81 -12.20
CA VAL A 144 -23.33 18.17 -13.12
C VAL A 144 -22.60 16.91 -13.58
N GLU A 145 -22.81 16.54 -14.84
CA GLU A 145 -22.18 15.37 -15.46
C GLU A 145 -20.64 15.52 -15.45
N PRO A 146 -19.88 14.53 -14.97
CA PRO A 146 -18.41 14.54 -15.06
C PRO A 146 -17.99 14.36 -16.52
N SER A 147 -17.69 15.47 -17.18
CA SER A 147 -17.22 15.54 -18.56
C SER A 147 -16.27 16.72 -18.73
N SER A 148 -15.42 16.67 -19.76
CA SER A 148 -14.49 17.77 -20.06
C SER A 148 -15.18 19.13 -20.24
N THR A 149 -16.40 19.14 -20.77
CA THR A 149 -17.21 20.35 -20.93
C THR A 149 -17.61 20.98 -19.58
N ASN A 150 -17.76 20.15 -18.54
CA ASN A 150 -18.19 20.57 -17.21
C ASN A 150 -17.06 20.66 -16.18
N ASP A 151 -15.81 20.38 -16.55
CA ASP A 151 -14.67 20.37 -15.63
C ASP A 151 -14.52 21.68 -14.85
N GLN A 152 -14.83 22.80 -15.51
CA GLN A 152 -14.76 24.16 -14.95
C GLN A 152 -16.01 24.57 -14.16
N CYS A 153 -17.07 23.74 -14.11
CA CYS A 153 -18.24 24.04 -13.31
C CYS A 153 -17.86 24.12 -11.83
N PHE A 154 -18.24 25.19 -11.16
CA PHE A 154 -17.98 25.40 -9.73
C PHE A 154 -19.27 25.76 -9.01
N GLY A 155 -19.26 25.60 -7.69
CA GLY A 155 -20.42 25.90 -6.87
C GLY A 155 -20.19 25.60 -5.39
N HIS A 156 -21.17 25.90 -4.55
CA HIS A 156 -21.03 25.74 -3.11
C HIS A 156 -20.80 24.26 -2.74
N ARG A 157 -21.54 23.35 -3.39
CA ARG A 157 -21.35 21.92 -3.18
C ARG A 157 -19.97 21.43 -3.60
N ALA A 158 -19.45 21.90 -4.73
CA ALA A 158 -18.11 21.57 -5.19
C ALA A 158 -17.05 22.08 -4.20
N ARG A 159 -17.19 23.32 -3.70
CA ARG A 159 -16.31 23.88 -2.67
C ARG A 159 -16.30 23.07 -1.39
N GLU A 160 -17.47 22.72 -0.88
CA GLU A 160 -17.61 21.90 0.34
C GLU A 160 -16.88 20.57 0.20
N LEU A 161 -17.15 19.85 -0.90
CA LEU A 161 -16.51 18.56 -1.17
C LEU A 161 -15.00 18.68 -1.37
N LEU A 162 -14.53 19.72 -2.08
CA LEU A 162 -13.09 19.97 -2.25
C LEU A 162 -12.39 20.18 -0.91
N ILE A 163 -12.97 20.99 -0.02
CA ILE A 163 -12.42 21.24 1.32
C ILE A 163 -12.37 19.95 2.11
N LEU A 164 -13.49 19.21 2.17
CA LEU A 164 -13.57 17.98 2.97
C LEU A 164 -12.61 16.89 2.45
N ALA A 165 -12.53 16.70 1.13
CA ALA A 165 -11.60 15.73 0.53
C ALA A 165 -10.14 16.09 0.81
N CYS A 166 -9.75 17.36 0.66
CA CYS A 166 -8.37 17.78 0.94
C CYS A 166 -8.02 17.64 2.42
N THR A 167 -8.94 17.93 3.34
CA THR A 167 -8.69 17.70 4.77
C THR A 167 -8.57 16.21 5.13
N GLU A 168 -9.29 15.33 4.44
CA GLU A 168 -9.13 13.88 4.62
C GLU A 168 -7.76 13.40 4.12
N ILE A 169 -7.30 13.91 2.99
CA ILE A 169 -5.96 13.60 2.45
C ILE A 169 -4.86 14.10 3.41
N GLU A 170 -4.98 15.31 3.96
CA GLU A 170 -4.06 15.83 4.98
C GLU A 170 -4.01 14.93 6.22
N SER A 171 -5.17 14.42 6.66
CA SER A 171 -5.27 13.47 7.77
C SER A 171 -4.54 12.16 7.47
N HIS A 172 -4.69 11.62 6.25
CA HIS A 172 -3.96 10.44 5.81
C HIS A 172 -2.45 10.66 5.78
N TRP A 173 -1.98 11.72 5.10
CA TRP A 173 -0.55 12.04 5.05
C TRP A 173 0.04 12.22 6.44
N LYS A 174 -0.63 12.99 7.30
CA LYS A 174 -0.20 13.20 8.68
C LYS A 174 -0.10 11.89 9.46
N SER A 175 -1.09 11.01 9.31
CA SER A 175 -1.12 9.73 10.03
C SER A 175 0.02 8.80 9.60
N VAL A 176 0.24 8.62 8.29
CA VAL A 176 1.32 7.77 7.78
C VAL A 176 2.67 8.33 8.21
N LEU A 177 2.85 9.65 8.10
CA LEU A 177 4.10 10.30 8.50
C LEU A 177 4.39 10.10 9.99
N LEU A 178 3.42 10.38 10.88
CA LEU A 178 3.60 10.26 12.33
C LEU A 178 3.91 8.83 12.78
N LEU A 179 3.23 7.83 12.21
CA LEU A 179 3.42 6.42 12.58
C LEU A 179 4.76 5.85 12.14
N ASN A 180 5.47 6.55 11.25
CA ASN A 180 6.75 6.13 10.69
C ASN A 180 7.90 7.09 11.03
N MET A 181 7.70 7.94 12.03
CA MET A 181 8.75 8.80 12.59
C MET A 181 9.32 8.16 13.86
N GLU A 182 10.65 8.21 14.01
CA GLU A 182 11.33 7.73 15.23
C GLU A 182 10.96 8.58 16.45
N ASN A 183 10.94 9.91 16.26
CA ASN A 183 10.70 10.89 17.31
C ASN A 183 9.62 11.88 16.84
N PRO A 184 8.33 11.49 16.91
CA PRO A 184 7.25 12.37 16.47
C PRO A 184 7.17 13.62 17.37
N PRO A 185 7.09 14.84 16.79
CA PRO A 185 7.03 16.06 17.57
C PRO A 185 5.68 16.19 18.32
N ALA A 186 5.71 16.74 19.53
CA ALA A 186 4.52 16.95 20.36
C ALA A 186 3.48 17.90 19.72
N SER A 187 3.92 18.80 18.83
CA SER A 187 3.06 19.58 17.95
C SER A 187 3.47 19.33 16.50
N SER A 188 2.50 18.93 15.67
CA SER A 188 2.72 18.50 14.29
C SER A 188 2.09 19.49 13.31
N ASN A 189 2.79 20.60 13.10
CA ASN A 189 2.50 21.56 12.02
C ASN A 189 3.16 21.08 10.73
N PHE A 190 2.77 19.90 10.24
CA PHE A 190 3.24 19.41 8.96
C PHE A 190 2.60 20.17 7.81
N GLY A 191 3.39 20.39 6.76
CA GLY A 191 2.91 20.93 5.50
C GLY A 191 3.23 20.01 4.34
N THR A 192 2.90 20.45 3.13
CA THR A 192 3.16 19.69 1.89
C THR A 192 4.65 19.38 1.65
N LYS A 193 5.57 20.21 2.16
CA LYS A 193 7.01 19.93 2.17
C LYS A 193 7.38 18.67 2.96
N ASP A 194 6.60 18.37 4.00
CA ASP A 194 6.77 17.15 4.79
C ASP A 194 6.02 16.00 4.13
N TYR A 195 4.79 16.23 3.67
CA TYR A 195 3.94 15.18 3.11
C TYR A 195 4.47 14.60 1.80
N ILE A 196 5.13 15.40 0.96
CA ILE A 196 5.67 14.90 -0.32
C ILE A 196 6.70 13.78 -0.15
N LYS A 197 7.34 13.71 1.02
CA LYS A 197 8.24 12.63 1.37
C LYS A 197 7.57 11.25 1.35
N LEU A 198 6.24 11.19 1.50
CA LEU A 198 5.46 9.96 1.39
C LEU A 198 5.29 9.49 -0.06
N SER A 199 5.47 10.37 -1.04
CA SER A 199 5.31 10.04 -2.47
C SER A 199 6.15 8.83 -2.92
N PRO A 200 7.48 8.79 -2.70
CA PRO A 200 8.28 7.62 -3.05
C PRO A 200 7.97 6.39 -2.19
N VAL A 201 7.57 6.57 -0.93
CA VAL A 201 7.26 5.48 0.00
C VAL A 201 6.02 4.72 -0.44
N LEU A 202 4.93 5.45 -0.67
CA LEU A 202 3.62 4.92 -1.06
C LEU A 202 3.50 4.74 -2.59
N ARG A 203 4.58 5.05 -3.33
CA ARG A 203 4.64 5.06 -4.80
C ARG A 203 3.48 5.84 -5.42
N LEU A 204 3.13 7.00 -4.84
CA LEU A 204 1.89 7.72 -5.15
C LEU A 204 1.76 8.12 -6.63
N LYS A 205 2.87 8.29 -7.32
CA LYS A 205 2.91 8.66 -8.74
C LYS A 205 2.54 7.52 -9.70
N ASP A 206 2.54 6.28 -9.22
CA ASP A 206 2.30 5.09 -10.05
C ASP A 206 0.81 4.69 -10.10
N TRP A 207 -0.02 5.40 -9.34
CA TRP A 207 -1.45 5.14 -9.24
C TRP A 207 -2.23 5.98 -10.25
N GLU A 208 -3.03 5.28 -11.05
CA GLU A 208 -3.97 5.88 -11.99
C GLU A 208 -5.35 5.26 -11.80
N VAL A 209 -6.39 6.09 -11.84
CA VAL A 209 -7.78 5.68 -11.67
C VAL A 209 -8.68 6.27 -12.75
N THR A 210 -9.86 5.69 -12.90
CA THR A 210 -10.95 6.23 -13.71
C THR A 210 -12.28 6.21 -12.95
N LEU A 211 -13.26 6.96 -13.40
CA LEU A 211 -14.63 6.90 -12.88
C LEU A 211 -15.36 5.68 -13.45
N LYS A 212 -15.88 4.81 -12.56
CA LYS A 212 -16.51 3.52 -12.91
C LYS A 212 -17.66 3.67 -13.91
N ASP A 213 -18.57 4.60 -13.63
CA ASP A 213 -19.82 4.75 -14.38
C ASP A 213 -19.72 5.77 -15.52
N TYR A 214 -18.52 6.32 -15.77
CA TYR A 214 -18.30 7.42 -16.71
C TYR A 214 -17.10 7.11 -17.63
N VAL A 215 -17.25 6.09 -18.47
CA VAL A 215 -16.21 5.51 -19.35
C VAL A 215 -15.57 6.52 -20.32
N GLY A 216 -16.21 7.66 -20.56
CA GLY A 216 -15.67 8.75 -21.39
C GLY A 216 -14.90 9.84 -20.64
N TYR A 217 -14.85 9.78 -19.31
CA TYR A 217 -14.06 10.72 -18.52
C TYR A 217 -12.57 10.35 -18.57
N ARG A 218 -11.69 11.35 -18.46
CA ARG A 218 -10.24 11.14 -18.56
C ARG A 218 -9.70 10.28 -17.42
N LEU A 219 -8.53 9.69 -17.65
CA LEU A 219 -7.72 9.07 -16.60
C LEU A 219 -7.26 10.12 -15.58
N ILE A 220 -7.16 9.70 -14.32
CA ILE A 220 -6.82 10.56 -13.19
C ILE A 220 -5.64 9.94 -12.45
N ALA A 221 -4.50 10.61 -12.50
CA ALA A 221 -3.30 10.28 -11.73
C ALA A 221 -3.04 11.40 -10.70
N PRO A 222 -3.72 11.38 -9.54
CA PRO A 222 -3.87 12.56 -8.68
C PRO A 222 -2.57 13.10 -8.09
N PHE A 223 -1.51 12.27 -8.06
CA PHE A 223 -0.20 12.63 -7.50
C PHE A 223 0.94 12.63 -8.53
N GLU A 224 0.69 12.34 -9.81
CA GLU A 224 1.71 12.22 -10.87
C GLU A 224 2.65 13.44 -10.88
N LYS A 225 2.06 14.63 -10.86
CA LYS A 225 2.77 15.91 -10.93
C LYS A 225 3.37 16.37 -9.60
N TRP A 226 3.22 15.64 -8.49
CA TRP A 226 3.63 16.13 -7.17
C TRP A 226 5.16 16.37 -7.11
N ASP A 227 5.57 17.62 -6.91
CA ASP A 227 6.95 18.07 -7.10
C ASP A 227 7.55 18.71 -5.83
N THR A 228 8.79 18.33 -5.50
CA THR A 228 9.48 18.76 -4.27
C THR A 228 9.87 20.24 -4.26
N ALA A 229 10.05 20.87 -5.41
CA ALA A 229 10.35 22.31 -5.47
C ALA A 229 9.09 23.15 -5.21
N LYS A 230 7.90 22.64 -5.56
CA LYS A 230 6.62 23.35 -5.37
C LYS A 230 5.52 22.40 -4.85
N PRO A 231 5.64 21.85 -3.64
CA PRO A 231 4.81 20.72 -3.21
C PRO A 231 3.33 21.05 -3.00
N SER A 232 2.97 22.31 -2.73
CA SER A 232 1.55 22.70 -2.71
C SER A 232 1.00 23.05 -4.09
N GLN A 233 1.79 23.71 -4.94
CA GLN A 233 1.32 24.24 -6.23
C GLN A 233 1.34 23.18 -7.34
N SER A 234 2.18 22.16 -7.21
CA SER A 234 2.29 21.07 -8.19
C SER A 234 1.10 20.10 -8.17
N LEU A 235 0.32 20.10 -7.09
CA LEU A 235 -1.00 19.47 -7.01
C LEU A 235 -2.07 20.53 -7.24
N GLU A 236 -2.56 20.63 -8.48
CA GLU A 236 -3.49 21.70 -8.89
C GLU A 236 -4.78 21.71 -8.03
N TRP A 237 -5.37 20.53 -7.78
CA TRP A 237 -6.52 20.38 -6.90
C TRP A 237 -6.26 20.84 -5.46
N TYR A 238 -5.07 20.59 -4.92
CA TYR A 238 -4.68 21.03 -3.57
C TYR A 238 -4.37 22.53 -3.53
N SER A 239 -3.78 23.07 -4.60
CA SER A 239 -3.57 24.51 -4.77
C SER A 239 -4.90 25.26 -4.82
N ALA A 240 -5.88 24.75 -5.57
CA ALA A 240 -7.23 25.30 -5.64
C ALA A 240 -7.93 25.26 -4.27
N TYR A 241 -7.83 24.13 -3.55
CA TYR A 241 -8.29 24.02 -2.17
C TYR A 241 -7.72 25.12 -1.27
N ASN A 242 -6.40 25.33 -1.28
CA ASN A 242 -5.77 26.34 -0.43
C ASN A 242 -6.25 27.75 -0.78
N ALA A 243 -6.39 28.08 -2.06
CA ALA A 243 -6.91 29.38 -2.48
C ALA A 243 -8.34 29.61 -1.98
N VAL A 244 -9.22 28.63 -2.14
CA VAL A 244 -10.63 28.70 -1.72
C VAL A 244 -10.80 28.70 -0.18
N LYS A 245 -9.87 28.06 0.53
CA LYS A 245 -9.80 28.05 2.00
C LYS A 245 -9.42 29.42 2.57
N HIS A 246 -8.45 30.09 1.95
CA HIS A 246 -7.94 31.38 2.43
C HIS A 246 -8.73 32.58 1.92
N ASP A 247 -9.34 32.49 0.73
CA ASP A 247 -10.12 33.56 0.12
C ASP A 247 -11.42 33.02 -0.50
N ARG A 248 -12.43 32.83 0.35
CA ARG A 248 -13.71 32.26 -0.06
C ARG A 248 -14.42 33.12 -1.11
N GLU A 249 -14.37 34.44 -0.98
CA GLU A 249 -15.16 35.36 -1.80
C GLU A 249 -14.46 35.67 -3.12
N GLY A 250 -13.13 35.83 -3.11
CA GLY A 250 -12.34 36.18 -4.29
C GLY A 250 -11.87 34.99 -5.13
N ARG A 251 -11.95 33.75 -4.61
CA ARG A 251 -11.46 32.53 -5.30
C ARG A 251 -12.51 31.43 -5.42
N PHE A 252 -13.79 31.74 -5.23
CA PHE A 252 -14.87 30.75 -5.25
C PHE A 252 -14.89 29.90 -6.54
N GLU A 253 -14.55 30.51 -7.68
CA GLU A 253 -14.48 29.90 -9.00
C GLU A 253 -13.40 28.82 -9.13
N GLN A 254 -12.45 28.75 -8.19
CA GLN A 254 -11.44 27.68 -8.16
C GLN A 254 -11.98 26.37 -7.58
N ALA A 255 -13.18 26.36 -7.01
CA ALA A 255 -13.85 25.13 -6.57
C ALA A 255 -14.48 24.36 -7.74
N GLN A 256 -13.65 24.04 -8.74
CA GLN A 256 -14.06 23.42 -10.01
C GLN A 256 -14.30 21.92 -9.85
N LEU A 257 -15.25 21.39 -10.61
CA LEU A 257 -15.62 19.98 -10.61
C LEU A 257 -14.41 19.07 -10.80
N GLN A 258 -13.53 19.38 -11.75
CA GLN A 258 -12.32 18.58 -11.99
C GLN A 258 -11.44 18.44 -10.74
N PHE A 259 -11.27 19.51 -9.96
CA PHE A 259 -10.44 19.48 -8.75
C PHE A 259 -11.13 18.72 -7.62
N VAL A 260 -12.46 18.74 -7.55
CA VAL A 260 -13.21 17.87 -6.64
C VAL A 260 -12.99 16.41 -7.01
N ILE A 261 -13.10 16.06 -8.30
CA ILE A 261 -12.91 14.69 -8.79
C ILE A 261 -11.48 14.22 -8.51
N GLU A 262 -10.47 15.05 -8.79
CA GLU A 262 -9.06 14.73 -8.53
C GLU A 262 -8.77 14.57 -7.03
N ALA A 263 -9.31 15.43 -6.16
CA ALA A 263 -9.17 15.27 -4.71
C ALA A 263 -9.86 13.99 -4.21
N MET A 264 -11.02 13.63 -4.76
CA MET A 264 -11.69 12.37 -4.41
C MET A 264 -10.91 11.15 -4.91
N ALA A 265 -10.32 11.23 -6.10
CA ALA A 265 -9.39 10.21 -6.61
C ALA A 265 -8.16 10.08 -5.71
N ALA A 266 -7.63 11.20 -5.20
CA ALA A 266 -6.53 11.20 -4.23
C ALA A 266 -6.92 10.49 -2.92
N VAL A 267 -8.14 10.69 -2.39
CA VAL A 267 -8.65 9.93 -1.23
C VAL A 267 -8.71 8.42 -1.54
N HIS A 268 -9.22 8.04 -2.72
CA HIS A 268 -9.25 6.65 -3.16
C HIS A 268 -7.86 6.02 -3.21
N VAL A 269 -6.90 6.71 -3.82
CA VAL A 269 -5.51 6.26 -3.93
C VAL A 269 -4.85 6.17 -2.56
N MET A 270 -5.06 7.14 -1.67
CA MET A 270 -4.50 7.09 -0.31
C MET A 270 -5.00 5.87 0.46
N LEU A 271 -6.28 5.50 0.32
CA LEU A 271 -6.79 4.27 0.92
C LEU A 271 -6.08 3.02 0.37
N ALA A 272 -5.99 2.91 -0.95
CA ALA A 272 -5.35 1.76 -1.60
C ALA A 272 -3.86 1.66 -1.26
N ALA A 273 -3.14 2.78 -1.25
CA ALA A 273 -1.71 2.82 -0.96
C ALA A 273 -1.39 2.50 0.51
N GLN A 274 -2.30 2.77 1.44
CA GLN A 274 -2.11 2.45 2.86
C GLN A 274 -2.49 1.00 3.20
N TRP A 275 -3.57 0.49 2.62
CA TRP A 275 -4.24 -0.74 3.07
C TRP A 275 -4.44 -1.82 2.00
N GLY A 276 -4.04 -1.53 0.76
CA GLY A 276 -4.21 -2.39 -0.41
C GLY A 276 -5.46 -2.06 -1.23
N PRO A 277 -5.44 -2.32 -2.55
CA PRO A 277 -6.53 -1.98 -3.47
C PRO A 277 -7.86 -2.69 -3.16
N GLU A 278 -7.81 -3.83 -2.46
CA GLU A 278 -8.95 -4.66 -2.07
C GLU A 278 -9.88 -3.96 -1.08
N ILE A 279 -9.42 -2.88 -0.43
CA ILE A 279 -10.26 -2.05 0.44
C ILE A 279 -11.50 -1.51 -0.28
N HIS A 280 -11.41 -1.32 -1.61
CA HIS A 280 -12.46 -0.77 -2.48
C HIS A 280 -13.32 -1.83 -3.18
N THR A 281 -12.95 -3.11 -3.08
CA THR A 281 -13.66 -4.23 -3.74
C THR A 281 -14.34 -5.16 -2.76
N ASN A 282 -13.92 -5.15 -1.49
CA ASN A 282 -14.45 -6.05 -0.48
C ASN A 282 -15.85 -5.61 -0.01
N SER A 283 -16.89 -6.39 -0.33
CA SER A 283 -18.26 -6.13 0.12
C SER A 283 -18.41 -6.09 1.65
N PHE A 284 -17.51 -6.72 2.41
CA PHE A 284 -17.52 -6.74 3.87
C PHE A 284 -16.89 -5.49 4.50
N THR A 285 -16.07 -4.72 3.77
CA THR A 285 -15.58 -3.42 4.27
C THR A 285 -16.61 -2.32 4.09
N GLY A 286 -17.62 -2.53 3.23
CA GLY A 286 -18.66 -1.54 2.93
C GLY A 286 -18.15 -0.31 2.17
N GLY A 287 -16.90 -0.37 1.67
CA GLY A 287 -16.25 0.75 1.00
C GLY A 287 -16.79 0.95 -0.40
N PHE A 288 -17.84 1.75 -0.55
CA PHE A 288 -18.23 2.27 -1.86
C PHE A 288 -17.13 3.20 -2.37
N SER A 289 -16.74 3.07 -3.63
CA SER A 289 -15.90 4.06 -4.30
C SER A 289 -16.32 4.19 -5.78
N PRO A 290 -16.45 5.42 -6.30
CA PRO A 290 -16.81 5.66 -7.69
C PRO A 290 -15.62 5.49 -8.65
N PHE A 291 -14.43 5.15 -8.12
CA PHE A 291 -13.21 5.01 -8.90
C PHE A 291 -12.79 3.55 -9.08
N HIS A 292 -12.25 3.24 -10.26
CA HIS A 292 -11.57 1.99 -10.58
C HIS A 292 -10.07 2.23 -10.78
N ILE A 293 -9.24 1.34 -10.24
CA ILE A 293 -7.78 1.41 -10.39
C ILE A 293 -7.39 0.88 -11.77
N ILE A 294 -6.71 1.71 -12.56
CA ILE A 294 -6.22 1.37 -13.90
C ILE A 294 -4.76 0.93 -13.84
N SER A 295 -3.94 1.64 -13.07
CA SER A 295 -2.57 1.24 -12.76
C SER A 295 -2.28 1.39 -11.27
N MET A 296 -1.38 0.56 -10.76
CA MET A 296 -0.91 0.59 -9.39
C MET A 296 0.57 0.16 -9.35
N PRO A 297 1.32 0.54 -8.30
CA PRO A 297 2.72 0.17 -8.16
C PRO A 297 2.90 -1.35 -8.03
N THR A 298 3.98 -1.84 -8.63
CA THR A 298 4.51 -3.18 -8.39
C THR A 298 5.73 -3.08 -7.49
N TYR A 299 5.79 -3.94 -6.48
CA TYR A 299 6.91 -4.01 -5.56
C TYR A 299 7.73 -5.27 -5.82
N ALA A 300 9.04 -5.17 -5.64
CA ALA A 300 9.92 -6.31 -5.69
C ALA A 300 9.70 -7.23 -4.46
N PRO A 301 10.06 -8.53 -4.55
CA PRO A 301 9.91 -9.44 -3.43
C PRO A 301 10.69 -9.00 -2.18
N ASN A 302 11.86 -8.37 -2.36
CA ASN A 302 12.67 -7.86 -1.24
C ASN A 302 12.15 -6.58 -0.58
N GLU A 303 11.15 -5.91 -1.17
CA GLU A 303 10.44 -4.78 -0.56
C GLU A 303 9.25 -5.21 0.33
N GLN A 304 8.96 -6.52 0.40
CA GLN A 304 7.84 -7.05 1.20
C GLN A 304 8.14 -7.03 2.71
N TYR A 305 7.10 -7.23 3.51
CA TYR A 305 7.25 -7.49 4.94
C TYR A 305 7.20 -8.99 5.21
N VAL A 306 8.10 -9.48 6.07
CA VAL A 306 8.12 -10.87 6.54
C VAL A 306 7.97 -10.88 8.06
N CYS A 307 7.07 -11.72 8.56
CA CYS A 307 6.81 -11.80 10.00
C CYS A 307 7.56 -12.96 10.64
N PRO A 308 8.18 -12.74 11.82
CA PRO A 308 8.81 -13.80 12.56
C PRO A 308 7.71 -14.75 13.03
N SER A 309 7.91 -16.03 12.77
CA SER A 309 7.01 -17.08 13.21
C SER A 309 7.10 -17.26 14.73
N THR A 310 6.17 -16.68 15.50
CA THR A 310 5.73 -17.23 16.80
C THR A 310 4.43 -16.59 17.29
N GLN A 311 3.59 -17.41 17.92
CA GLN A 311 2.29 -17.04 18.51
C GLN A 311 2.39 -16.22 19.82
N GLU A 312 3.53 -15.64 20.16
CA GLU A 312 3.69 -14.96 21.45
C GLU A 312 3.76 -13.45 21.27
N ASN A 313 2.71 -12.77 21.76
CA ASN A 313 2.69 -11.37 22.21
C ASN A 313 3.78 -10.45 21.62
N PHE A 314 3.74 -10.20 20.32
CA PHE A 314 4.64 -9.21 19.74
C PHE A 314 4.10 -7.80 19.97
N VAL A 315 4.90 -6.98 20.65
CA VAL A 315 4.78 -5.52 20.60
C VAL A 315 5.30 -5.07 19.23
N LEU A 316 4.42 -5.13 18.24
CA LEU A 316 4.66 -4.67 16.88
C LEU A 316 4.64 -3.14 16.84
N ASN A 317 5.79 -2.52 17.12
CA ASN A 317 6.00 -1.08 16.95
C ASN A 317 7.50 -0.76 16.83
N GLN A 318 8.22 -1.46 15.95
CA GLN A 318 9.44 -0.87 15.38
C GLN A 318 9.12 -0.47 13.95
N ALA A 319 8.36 0.62 13.84
CA ALA A 319 8.34 1.36 12.60
C ALA A 319 9.80 1.67 12.28
N ILE A 320 10.30 1.18 11.15
CA ILE A 320 11.59 1.65 10.66
C ILE A 320 11.33 3.09 10.30
N PRO A 321 11.99 4.06 10.96
CA PRO A 321 11.83 5.43 10.59
C PRO A 321 12.12 5.53 9.11
N PHE A 322 11.19 6.15 8.40
CA PHE A 322 11.50 6.67 7.09
C PHE A 322 12.83 7.42 7.21
N GLY A 323 13.88 6.95 6.54
CA GLY A 323 15.20 7.61 6.49
C GLY A 323 15.14 8.90 5.69
N ILE A 324 14.21 9.79 6.05
CA ILE A 324 13.66 10.90 5.27
C ILE A 324 13.87 12.22 6.00
#